data_AF-A0A9X0I8T9-F1
#
_entry.id   AF-A0A9X0I8T9-F1
#
_cell.length_a   1.000
_cell.length_b   1.000
_cell.length_c   1.000
_cell.angle_alpha   90.00
_cell.angle_beta   90.00
_cell.angle_gamma   90.00
#
_symmetry.space_group_name_H-M   'P 1'
#
loop_
_entity.id
_entity.type
_entity.pdbx_description
1 polymer ?
#
loop_
_entity_poly.entity_id
_entity_poly.type
_entity_poly.pdbx_seq_one_letter_code
_entity_poly.pdbx_strand_id
1 'polypeptide(L)'
;MSPVSAVPSVVSLLAVAHRHLRLATPAESADATTRSYLDDGRCLGWYAPPVPRWRVAIDAERVGAPVPTALARRFGTGEFWARWTRAECLAKLTDVPMAIWWQRHGLEVPPRIDWLWRTLTLADLVVTVAFVATDRPRDTADVPLPDGDPGSRRPRGDADHPAAAAHYRK
;
A
#
# COMPACT_ATOMS: atom_id res chain seq x y z
N MET A 1 1.50 -24.43 34.74
CA MET A 1 2.06 -23.18 34.16
C MET A 1 2.22 -23.39 32.67
N SER A 2 1.34 -22.83 31.85
CA SER A 2 1.55 -22.77 30.40
C SER A 2 2.69 -21.79 30.11
N PRO A 3 3.63 -22.10 29.20
CA PRO A 3 4.68 -21.16 28.86
C PRO A 3 4.04 -19.89 28.28
N VAL A 4 4.46 -18.73 28.78
CA VAL A 4 4.16 -17.45 28.14
C VAL A 4 4.90 -17.47 26.80
N SER A 5 4.19 -17.74 25.71
CA SER A 5 4.77 -17.63 24.37
C SER A 5 5.31 -16.22 24.21
N ALA A 6 6.63 -16.08 24.07
CA ALA A 6 7.25 -14.81 23.77
C ALA A 6 6.65 -14.28 22.47
N VAL A 7 6.15 -13.04 22.48
CA VAL A 7 5.68 -12.37 21.26
C VAL A 7 6.87 -12.27 20.31
N PRO A 8 6.81 -12.84 19.10
CA PRO A 8 7.93 -12.80 18.19
C PRO A 8 8.22 -11.36 17.76
N SER A 9 9.50 -10.98 17.73
CA SER A 9 9.89 -9.67 17.18
C SER A 9 9.66 -9.65 15.66
N VAL A 10 9.38 -8.46 15.09
CA VAL A 10 9.27 -8.30 13.63
C VAL A 10 10.52 -8.78 12.90
N VAL A 11 11.71 -8.51 13.45
CA VAL A 11 12.98 -8.98 12.87
C VAL A 11 13.03 -10.50 12.82
N SER A 12 12.64 -11.18 13.90
CA SER A 12 12.60 -12.65 13.95
C SER A 12 11.58 -13.21 12.95
N LEU A 13 10.40 -12.60 12.83
CA LEU A 13 9.39 -13.01 11.83
C LEU A 13 9.89 -12.83 10.40
N LEU A 14 10.53 -11.70 10.09
CA LEU A 14 11.12 -11.46 8.77
C LEU A 14 12.23 -12.46 8.44
N ALA A 15 13.04 -12.85 9.44
CA ALA A 15 14.11 -13.85 9.27
C ALA A 15 13.58 -15.24 8.87
N VAL A 16 12.36 -15.59 9.28
CA VAL A 16 11.72 -16.87 8.93
C VAL A 16 10.44 -16.71 8.11
N ALA A 17 10.28 -15.58 7.40
CA ALA A 17 9.05 -15.22 6.70
C ALA A 17 8.47 -16.32 5.79
N HIS A 18 9.34 -17.08 5.11
CA HIS A 18 8.94 -18.21 4.25
C HIS A 18 8.07 -19.26 4.97
N ARG A 19 8.21 -19.43 6.29
CA ARG A 19 7.42 -20.40 7.09
C ARG A 19 5.99 -19.93 7.37
N HIS A 20 5.74 -18.64 7.17
CA HIS A 20 4.45 -17.99 7.42
C HIS A 20 3.73 -17.59 6.13
N LEU A 21 4.31 -17.94 4.99
CA LEU A 21 3.73 -17.70 3.67
C LEU A 21 3.17 -19.02 3.13
N ARG A 22 1.91 -19.00 2.71
CA ARG A 22 1.27 -20.15 2.06
C ARG A 22 0.63 -19.71 0.76
N LEU A 23 0.94 -20.43 -0.31
CA LEU A 23 0.29 -20.28 -1.61
C LEU A 23 -0.91 -21.22 -1.65
N ALA A 24 -2.09 -20.70 -1.95
CA ALA A 24 -3.33 -21.46 -2.04
C ALA A 24 -4.32 -20.74 -2.97
N THR A 25 -5.54 -21.25 -3.09
CA THR A 25 -6.62 -20.48 -3.73
C THR A 25 -7.06 -19.30 -2.85
N PRO A 26 -7.73 -18.29 -3.42
CA PRO A 26 -8.35 -17.20 -2.64
C PRO A 26 -9.26 -17.67 -1.51
N ALA A 27 -10.03 -18.74 -1.74
CA ALA A 27 -10.97 -19.31 -0.77
C ALA A 27 -10.22 -19.97 0.41
N GLU A 28 -9.18 -20.76 0.12
CA GLU A 28 -8.34 -21.40 1.13
C GLU A 28 -7.46 -20.40 1.90
N SER A 29 -7.33 -19.18 1.39
CA SER A 29 -6.58 -18.10 2.03
C SER A 29 -7.43 -17.15 2.88
N ALA A 30 -8.71 -17.47 3.10
CA ALA A 30 -9.66 -16.59 3.78
C ALA A 30 -9.26 -16.22 5.23
N ASP A 31 -8.49 -17.08 5.88
CA ASP A 31 -7.97 -16.91 7.24
C ASP A 31 -6.60 -16.21 7.33
N ALA A 32 -5.99 -15.87 6.19
CA ALA A 32 -4.74 -15.14 6.16
C ALA A 32 -4.91 -13.73 6.75
N THR A 33 -3.92 -13.27 7.51
CA THR A 33 -3.91 -11.90 8.07
C THR A 33 -3.86 -10.84 6.98
N THR A 34 -3.12 -11.12 5.90
CA THR A 34 -3.07 -10.30 4.68
C THR A 34 -2.78 -11.21 3.49
N ARG A 35 -3.15 -10.75 2.29
CA ARG A 35 -3.12 -11.52 1.05
C ARG A 35 -2.49 -10.71 -0.09
N SER A 36 -1.84 -11.41 -1.00
CA SER A 36 -1.50 -10.92 -2.34
C SER A 36 -2.08 -11.87 -3.38
N TYR A 37 -2.64 -11.32 -4.45
CA TYR A 37 -3.32 -12.05 -5.52
C TYR A 37 -2.46 -12.03 -6.76
N LEU A 38 -2.23 -13.19 -7.35
CA LEU A 38 -1.41 -13.34 -8.54
C LEU A 38 -2.26 -13.33 -9.80
N ASP A 39 -1.62 -12.96 -10.93
CA ASP A 39 -2.24 -12.88 -12.25
C ASP A 39 -2.73 -14.24 -12.79
N ASP A 40 -2.23 -15.34 -12.25
CA ASP A 40 -2.62 -16.71 -12.58
C ASP A 40 -3.71 -17.30 -11.67
N GLY A 41 -4.31 -16.48 -10.81
CA GLY A 41 -5.42 -16.85 -9.94
C GLY A 41 -5.00 -17.48 -8.61
N ARG A 42 -3.70 -17.71 -8.37
CA ARG A 42 -3.20 -18.11 -7.04
C ARG A 42 -3.26 -16.94 -6.05
N CYS A 43 -3.27 -17.27 -4.76
CA CYS A 43 -3.25 -16.30 -3.67
C CYS A 43 -2.15 -16.67 -2.66
N LEU A 44 -1.31 -15.70 -2.34
CA LEU A 44 -0.33 -15.83 -1.27
C LEU A 44 -0.91 -15.22 0.01
N GLY A 45 -0.93 -15.98 1.10
CA GLY A 45 -1.39 -15.53 2.42
C GLY A 45 -0.27 -15.46 3.46
N TRP A 46 -0.38 -14.50 4.38
CA TRP A 46 0.47 -14.39 5.57
C TRP A 46 -0.23 -14.91 6.83
N TYR A 47 0.48 -15.77 7.57
CA TYR A 47 -0.06 -16.57 8.67
C TYR A 47 0.71 -16.48 9.99
N ALA A 48 1.65 -15.53 10.11
CA ALA A 48 2.31 -15.36 11.41
C ALA A 48 1.36 -14.71 12.43
N PRO A 49 1.55 -14.97 13.73
CA PRO A 49 0.83 -14.25 14.78
C PRO A 49 0.97 -12.74 14.63
N PRO A 50 -0.08 -11.95 14.94
CA PRO A 50 0.01 -10.50 14.91
C PRO A 50 1.04 -10.01 15.94
N VAL A 51 1.82 -9.00 15.56
CA VAL A 51 2.75 -8.32 16.47
C VAL A 51 2.06 -7.04 16.96
N PRO A 52 1.88 -6.85 18.28
CA PRO A 52 1.27 -5.65 18.82
C PRO A 52 1.98 -4.40 18.31
N ARG A 53 1.21 -3.37 17.95
CA ARG A 53 1.71 -2.07 17.46
C ARG A 53 2.42 -2.12 16.10
N TRP A 54 2.21 -3.19 15.33
CA TRP A 54 2.69 -3.31 13.96
C TRP A 54 1.57 -3.72 13.01
N ARG A 55 1.57 -3.15 11.81
CA ARG A 55 0.78 -3.65 10.68
C ARG A 55 1.69 -4.39 9.72
N VAL A 56 1.14 -5.36 8.99
CA VAL A 56 1.86 -6.16 7.99
C VAL A 56 1.18 -6.04 6.62
N ALA A 57 1.98 -6.01 5.57
CA ALA A 57 1.55 -6.22 4.20
C ALA A 57 2.48 -7.22 3.52
N ILE A 58 1.91 -7.95 2.56
CA ILE A 58 2.67 -8.77 1.63
C ILE A 58 2.33 -8.38 0.20
N ASP A 59 3.29 -8.61 -0.68
CA ASP A 59 3.08 -8.57 -2.10
C ASP A 59 3.97 -9.57 -2.82
N ALA A 60 3.47 -10.12 -3.93
CA ALA A 60 4.14 -11.18 -4.67
C ALA A 60 3.93 -11.03 -6.17
N GLU A 61 4.99 -11.28 -6.92
CA GLU A 61 5.00 -11.26 -8.39
C GLU A 61 5.77 -12.46 -8.92
N ARG A 62 5.38 -12.99 -10.08
CA ARG A 62 6.09 -14.13 -10.69
C ARG A 62 7.48 -13.68 -11.19
N VAL A 63 8.53 -14.43 -10.86
CA VAL A 63 9.93 -14.13 -11.25
C VAL A 63 10.07 -13.93 -12.76
N GLY A 64 9.32 -14.71 -13.56
CA GLY A 64 9.35 -14.66 -15.02
C GLY A 64 8.27 -13.78 -15.66
N ALA A 65 7.48 -13.03 -14.87
CA ALA A 65 6.47 -12.16 -15.45
C ALA A 65 7.13 -11.08 -16.34
N PRO A 66 6.58 -10.80 -17.54
CA PRO A 66 7.12 -9.77 -18.40
C PRO A 66 6.89 -8.40 -17.76
N VAL A 67 7.94 -7.58 -17.64
CA VAL A 67 7.81 -6.20 -17.17
C VAL A 67 7.10 -5.39 -18.28
N PRO A 68 5.97 -4.73 -18.00
CA PRO A 68 5.29 -3.92 -19.02
C PRO A 68 6.21 -2.83 -19.58
N THR A 69 6.24 -2.68 -20.91
CA THR A 69 7.19 -1.77 -21.61
C THR A 69 7.17 -0.35 -21.08
N ALA A 70 5.99 0.19 -20.75
CA ALA A 70 5.86 1.54 -20.19
C ALA A 70 6.54 1.66 -18.82
N LEU A 71 6.44 0.62 -17.98
CA LEU A 71 7.07 0.57 -16.65
C LEU A 71 8.56 0.30 -16.75
N ALA A 72 8.99 -0.56 -17.67
CA ALA A 72 10.39 -0.80 -17.97
C ALA A 72 11.10 0.49 -18.42
N ARG A 73 10.48 1.27 -19.31
CA ARG A 73 11.02 2.58 -19.74
C ARG A 73 11.15 3.57 -18.59
N ARG A 74 10.20 3.55 -17.66
CA ARG A 74 10.13 4.52 -16.57
C ARG A 74 11.06 4.17 -15.40
N PHE A 75 11.15 2.88 -15.04
CA PHE A 75 11.81 2.44 -13.81
C PHE A 75 13.01 1.52 -14.05
N GLY A 76 13.31 1.17 -15.30
CA GLY A 76 14.31 0.17 -15.66
C GLY A 76 13.87 -1.26 -15.30
N THR A 77 14.58 -2.26 -15.80
CA THR A 77 14.23 -3.69 -15.61
C THR A 77 14.99 -4.38 -14.48
N GLY A 78 16.13 -3.84 -14.04
CA GLY A 78 16.95 -4.44 -12.98
C GLY A 78 16.17 -4.59 -11.68
N GLU A 79 16.10 -5.82 -11.14
CA GLU A 79 15.37 -6.14 -9.91
C GLU A 79 13.93 -5.59 -9.87
N PHE A 80 13.28 -5.45 -11.04
CA PHE A 80 12.01 -4.72 -11.15
C PHE A 80 10.95 -5.28 -10.18
N TRP A 81 10.72 -6.59 -10.19
CA TRP A 81 9.71 -7.22 -9.34
C TRP A 81 10.04 -7.14 -7.84
N ALA A 82 11.32 -7.16 -7.47
CA ALA A 82 11.73 -6.96 -6.09
C ALA A 82 11.47 -5.52 -5.61
N ARG A 83 11.70 -4.53 -6.48
CA ARG A 83 11.39 -3.12 -6.20
C ARG A 83 9.88 -2.86 -6.21
N TRP A 84 9.16 -3.47 -7.14
CA TRP A 84 7.71 -3.39 -7.29
C TRP A 84 6.98 -3.92 -6.06
N THR A 85 7.21 -5.19 -5.69
CA THR A 85 6.55 -5.82 -4.53
C THR A 85 6.82 -5.08 -3.23
N ARG A 86 8.02 -4.51 -3.10
CA ARG A 86 8.36 -3.65 -1.98
C ARG A 86 7.53 -2.37 -1.98
N ALA A 87 7.53 -1.62 -3.08
CA ALA A 87 6.75 -0.40 -3.21
C ALA A 87 5.25 -0.63 -3.00
N GLU A 88 4.70 -1.74 -3.52
CA GLU A 88 3.32 -2.17 -3.30
C GLU A 88 3.02 -2.44 -1.82
N CYS A 89 3.86 -3.21 -1.14
CA CYS A 89 3.72 -3.41 0.30
C CYS A 89 3.69 -2.07 1.02
N LEU A 90 4.54 -1.13 0.60
CA LEU A 90 4.62 0.14 1.29
C LEU A 90 3.36 0.99 1.05
N ALA A 91 2.93 1.07 -0.19
CA ALA A 91 1.68 1.71 -0.62
C ALA A 91 0.47 1.19 0.18
N LYS A 92 0.32 -0.14 0.31
CA LYS A 92 -0.74 -0.81 1.10
C LYS A 92 -0.72 -0.41 2.58
N LEU A 93 0.45 -0.32 3.19
CA LEU A 93 0.60 0.04 4.60
C LEU A 93 0.27 1.51 4.88
N THR A 94 0.58 2.41 3.93
CA THR A 94 0.19 3.84 4.00
C THR A 94 -1.20 4.16 3.47
N ASP A 95 -1.93 3.16 2.94
CA ASP A 95 -3.23 3.39 2.30
C ASP A 95 -3.17 4.39 1.13
N VAL A 96 -2.08 4.30 0.34
CA VAL A 96 -1.86 5.12 -0.85
C VAL A 96 -1.99 4.20 -2.07
N PRO A 97 -2.83 4.54 -3.06
CA PRO A 97 -2.87 3.79 -4.31
C PRO A 97 -1.49 3.70 -4.95
N MET A 98 -1.12 2.53 -5.48
CA MET A 98 0.20 2.32 -6.10
C MET A 98 0.48 3.33 -7.23
N ALA A 99 -0.57 3.72 -7.96
CA ALA A 99 -0.50 4.73 -9.00
C ALA A 99 -0.13 6.15 -8.48
N ILE A 100 -0.42 6.46 -7.22
CA ILE A 100 -0.01 7.71 -6.56
C ILE A 100 1.38 7.53 -5.95
N TRP A 101 1.64 6.37 -5.34
CA TRP A 101 2.95 6.05 -4.73
C TRP A 101 4.10 6.26 -5.73
N TRP A 102 4.04 5.61 -6.88
CA TRP A 102 5.12 5.65 -7.86
C TRP A 102 5.30 7.00 -8.58
N GLN A 103 4.32 7.92 -8.46
CA GLN A 103 4.43 9.29 -8.96
C GLN A 103 5.27 10.12 -8.00
N ARG A 104 5.17 9.84 -6.70
CA ARG A 104 5.90 10.54 -5.64
C ARG A 104 7.28 9.95 -5.36
N HIS A 105 7.39 8.62 -5.41
CA HIS A 105 8.55 7.89 -4.89
C HIS A 105 9.18 6.92 -5.91
N GLY A 106 8.62 6.80 -7.12
CA GLY A 106 9.00 5.74 -8.04
C GLY A 106 8.82 4.34 -7.42
N LEU A 107 9.81 3.46 -7.60
CA LEU A 107 9.86 2.15 -6.94
C LEU A 107 10.86 2.12 -5.76
N GLU A 108 11.25 3.30 -5.27
CA GLU A 108 12.17 3.42 -4.15
C GLU A 108 11.42 3.37 -2.81
N VAL A 109 12.17 3.10 -1.75
CA VAL A 109 11.67 3.19 -0.38
C VAL A 109 12.07 4.55 0.18
N PRO A 110 11.11 5.41 0.54
CA PRO A 110 11.43 6.63 1.25
C PRO A 110 12.19 6.30 2.54
N PRO A 111 13.23 7.07 2.89
CA PRO A 111 13.98 6.84 4.12
C PRO A 111 13.07 7.06 5.33
N ARG A 112 12.62 5.95 5.93
CA ARG A 112 11.77 5.91 7.11
C ARG A 112 12.33 4.89 8.09
N ILE A 113 12.32 5.24 9.37
CA ILE A 113 12.84 4.40 10.45
C ILE A 113 11.79 3.42 11.01
N ASP A 114 10.52 3.58 10.62
CA ASP A 114 9.38 2.87 11.20
C ASP A 114 8.89 1.67 10.36
N TRP A 115 9.65 1.29 9.31
CA TRP A 115 9.31 0.18 8.43
C TRP A 115 10.42 -0.85 8.43
N LEU A 116 10.05 -2.12 8.47
CA LEU A 116 10.96 -3.25 8.32
C LEU A 116 10.41 -4.14 7.22
N TRP A 117 11.27 -4.57 6.30
CA TRP A 117 10.85 -5.44 5.22
C TRP A 117 11.93 -6.44 4.85
N ARG A 118 11.50 -7.51 4.18
CA ARG A 118 12.37 -8.46 3.52
C ARG A 118 11.76 -8.85 2.17
N THR A 119 12.58 -8.80 1.13
CA THR A 119 12.26 -9.41 -0.15
C THR A 119 12.95 -10.79 -0.21
N LEU A 120 12.23 -11.81 -0.65
CA LEU A 120 12.72 -13.18 -0.80
C LEU A 120 12.11 -13.85 -2.03
N THR A 121 12.74 -14.91 -2.51
CA THR A 121 12.15 -15.80 -3.50
C THR A 121 11.43 -16.95 -2.78
N LEU A 122 10.22 -17.28 -3.22
CA LEU A 122 9.45 -18.41 -2.75
C LEU A 122 8.87 -19.14 -3.97
N ALA A 123 9.35 -20.35 -4.24
CA ALA A 123 9.05 -21.07 -5.48
C ALA A 123 9.31 -20.18 -6.73
N ASP A 124 8.28 -19.89 -7.53
CA ASP A 124 8.34 -19.05 -8.74
C ASP A 124 8.03 -17.57 -8.47
N LEU A 125 7.96 -17.15 -7.21
CA LEU A 125 7.55 -15.80 -6.80
C LEU A 125 8.72 -15.00 -6.22
N VAL A 126 8.76 -13.71 -6.55
CA VAL A 126 9.43 -12.68 -5.76
C VAL A 126 8.40 -12.14 -4.78
N VAL A 127 8.69 -12.21 -3.48
CA VAL A 127 7.77 -11.81 -2.41
C VAL A 127 8.43 -10.76 -1.55
N THR A 128 7.70 -9.69 -1.23
CA THR A 128 8.08 -8.80 -0.13
C THR A 128 7.09 -8.99 1.03
N VAL A 129 7.64 -9.11 2.24
CA VAL A 129 6.90 -8.97 3.50
C VAL A 129 7.37 -7.68 4.16
N ALA A 130 6.44 -6.78 4.48
CA ALA A 130 6.75 -5.51 5.11
C ALA A 130 5.88 -5.29 6.35
N PHE A 131 6.48 -4.62 7.32
CA PHE A 131 5.84 -4.20 8.56
C PHE A 131 6.03 -2.70 8.75
N VAL A 132 5.05 -2.03 9.34
CA VAL A 132 5.15 -0.64 9.80
C VAL A 132 4.65 -0.51 11.24
N ALA A 133 5.36 0.24 12.07
CA ALA A 133 4.94 0.52 13.44
C ALA A 133 3.70 1.46 13.42
N THR A 134 2.72 1.20 14.30
CA THR A 134 1.49 1.99 14.40
C THR A 134 1.55 3.10 15.44
N ASP A 135 2.61 3.13 16.26
CA ASP A 135 2.73 4.04 17.42
C ASP A 135 3.17 5.47 17.09
N ARG A 136 3.10 5.87 15.82
CA ARG A 136 3.20 7.28 15.48
C ARG A 136 1.80 7.81 15.19
N PRO A 137 1.37 8.92 15.79
CA PRO A 137 0.15 9.59 15.36
C PRO A 137 0.18 9.73 13.83
N ARG A 138 -0.93 9.41 13.14
CA ARG A 138 -1.15 9.97 11.81
C ARG A 138 -0.93 11.46 11.99
N ASP A 139 0.05 12.02 11.30
CA ASP A 139 0.15 13.46 11.19
C ASP A 139 -1.14 13.88 10.48
N THR A 140 -2.13 14.30 11.26
CA THR A 140 -3.38 14.85 10.79
C THR A 140 -3.05 16.22 10.22
N ALA A 141 -2.38 16.25 9.08
CA ALA A 141 -2.49 17.36 8.14
C ALA A 141 -3.80 17.18 7.34
N ASP A 142 -4.90 17.00 8.07
CA ASP A 142 -6.23 17.35 7.59
C ASP A 142 -6.51 18.68 8.28
N VAL A 143 -6.17 19.77 7.60
CA VAL A 143 -6.53 21.11 8.04
C VAL A 143 -8.05 21.19 7.91
N PRO A 144 -8.82 21.37 9.00
CA PRO A 144 -10.24 21.63 8.86
C PRO A 144 -10.39 22.97 8.12
N LEU A 145 -11.12 22.97 7.01
CA LEU A 145 -11.62 24.20 6.41
C LEU A 145 -12.37 24.97 7.51
N PRO A 146 -12.06 26.25 7.76
CA PRO A 146 -12.78 27.01 8.77
C PRO A 146 -14.26 27.08 8.40
N ASP A 147 -15.11 26.75 9.37
CA ASP A 147 -16.56 26.94 9.28
C ASP A 147 -16.85 28.36 8.81
N GLY A 148 -17.60 28.47 7.71
CA GLY A 148 -18.04 29.74 7.16
C GLY A 148 -18.90 30.49 8.18
N ASP A 149 -18.47 31.70 8.51
CA ASP A 149 -19.17 32.67 9.34
C ASP A 149 -20.64 32.87 8.87
N PRO A 150 -21.66 32.59 9.71
CA PRO A 150 -23.05 32.86 9.40
C PRO A 150 -23.35 34.34 9.70
N GLY A 151 -22.75 35.25 8.93
CA GLY A 151 -22.59 36.62 9.39
C GLY A 151 -22.45 37.70 8.33
N SER A 152 -23.01 37.58 7.12
CA SER A 152 -23.07 38.75 6.22
C SER A 152 -24.33 38.83 5.37
N ARG A 153 -25.37 39.42 5.95
CA ARG A 153 -26.52 39.99 5.26
C ARG A 153 -26.03 41.10 4.32
N ARG A 154 -26.15 40.93 3.00
CA ARG A 154 -26.06 42.04 2.04
C ARG A 154 -27.45 42.41 1.51
N PRO A 155 -27.74 43.70 1.26
CA PRO A 155 -29.06 44.15 0.84
C PRO A 155 -29.33 43.90 -0.65
N ARG A 156 -30.62 43.79 -0.99
CA ARG A 156 -31.15 43.79 -2.36
C ARG A 156 -30.84 45.12 -3.05
N GLY A 157 -30.38 45.04 -4.29
CA GLY A 157 -30.39 46.13 -5.25
C GLY A 157 -30.68 45.55 -6.63
N ASP A 158 -31.82 45.94 -7.20
CA ASP A 158 -32.26 45.64 -8.55
C ASP A 158 -31.38 46.34 -9.60
N ALA A 159 -31.13 45.67 -10.73
CA ALA A 159 -31.34 46.18 -12.10
C ALA A 159 -30.77 45.22 -13.18
N ASP A 160 -31.67 44.75 -14.05
CA ASP A 160 -31.59 44.60 -15.51
C ASP A 160 -30.46 43.82 -16.24
N HIS A 161 -30.92 42.69 -16.83
CA HIS A 161 -30.66 42.00 -18.13
C HIS A 161 -29.68 42.59 -19.18
N PRO A 162 -29.24 41.86 -20.25
CA PRO A 162 -29.48 40.45 -20.64
C PRO A 162 -28.24 39.56 -20.89
N ALA A 163 -28.55 38.28 -21.07
CA ALA A 163 -27.69 37.16 -21.45
C ALA A 163 -27.14 37.22 -22.90
N ALA A 164 -25.90 36.77 -23.06
CA ALA A 164 -25.37 36.24 -24.31
C ALA A 164 -24.74 34.86 -24.04
N ALA A 165 -25.38 33.81 -24.53
CA ALA A 165 -24.87 32.45 -24.50
C ALA A 165 -23.91 32.24 -25.67
N ALA A 166 -22.65 31.89 -25.39
CA ALA A 166 -21.74 31.32 -26.37
C ALA A 166 -21.72 29.79 -26.21
N HIS A 167 -22.14 29.14 -27.29
CA HIS A 167 -22.05 27.70 -27.52
C HIS A 167 -20.61 27.18 -27.42
N TYR A 168 -20.43 26.00 -26.86
CA TYR A 168 -19.54 25.00 -27.44
C TYR A 168 -20.17 23.60 -27.33
N ARG A 169 -20.41 23.00 -28.49
CA ARG A 169 -20.77 21.58 -28.67
C ARG A 169 -19.51 20.72 -28.62
N LYS A 170 -19.77 19.43 -28.38
CA LYS A 170 -18.90 18.25 -28.51
C LYS A 170 -17.98 18.27 -29.73
#